data_AF-A0A259C876-F1
#
_entry.id   AF-A0A259C876-F1
#
_cell.length_a   1.000
_cell.length_b   1.000
_cell.length_c   1.000
_cell.angle_alpha   90.00
_cell.angle_beta   90.00
_cell.angle_gamma   90.00
#
_symmetry.space_group_name_H-M   'P 1'
#
loop_
_entity.id
_entity.type
_entity.pdbx_description
1 polymer ?
#
loop_
_entity_poly.entity_id
_entity_poly.type
_entity_poly.pdbx_seq_one_letter_code
_entity_poly.pdbx_strand_id
1 'polypeptide(L)' 'DDPSFPAPIYATLIEVEGEEGLQLIWSRPNRD' A
#
# COMPACT_ATOMS: atom_id res chain seq x y z
N ASP A 1 -7.02 -4.98 15.30
CA ASP A 1 -6.11 -3.83 15.41
C ASP A 1 -4.84 -4.24 16.12
N ASP A 2 -3.75 -4.39 15.37
CA ASP A 2 -2.43 -4.63 15.95
C ASP A 2 -1.89 -3.29 16.48
N PRO A 3 -1.62 -3.16 17.80
CA PRO A 3 -1.19 -1.90 18.41
C PRO A 3 0.19 -1.43 17.91
N SER A 4 0.94 -2.29 17.21
CA SER A 4 2.22 -1.95 16.58
C SER A 4 2.04 -1.04 15.36
N PHE A 5 0.82 -0.93 14.81
CA PHE A 5 0.50 -0.07 13.67
C PHE A 5 -0.38 1.09 14.12
N PRO A 6 0.22 2.23 14.55
CA PRO A 6 -0.51 3.38 15.06
C PRO A 6 -1.41 4.07 14.02
N ALA A 7 -1.26 3.71 12.74
CA ALA A 7 -2.11 4.15 11.65
C ALA A 7 -2.39 3.00 10.68
N PRO A 8 -3.56 3.00 10.01
CA PRO A 8 -3.87 2.02 8.97
C PRO A 8 -2.83 2.02 7.86
N ILE A 9 -2.54 0.83 7.31
CA ILE A 9 -1.77 0.68 6.08
C ILE A 9 -2.74 0.32 4.97
N TYR A 10 -2.63 1.02 3.84
CA TYR A 10 -3.42 0.74 2.65
C TYR A 10 -2.58 -0.01 1.62
N ALA A 11 -3.19 -0.97 0.94
CA ALA A 11 -2.59 -1.68 -0.17
C ALA A 11 -3.39 -1.36 -1.43
N THR A 12 -2.71 -1.07 -2.53
CA THR A 12 -3.33 -0.81 -3.83
C THR A 12 -2.63 -1.66 -4.87
N LEU A 13 -3.41 -2.43 -5.61
CA LEU A 13 -2.95 -3.14 -6.79
C LEU A 13 -3.00 -2.19 -7.98
N ILE A 14 -1.91 -2.10 -8.73
CA ILE A 14 -1.82 -1.28 -9.94
C ILE A 14 -1.33 -2.12 -11.12
N GLU A 15 -1.84 -1.82 -12.31
CA GLU A 15 -1.24 -2.29 -13.56
C GLU A 15 -0.01 -1.44 -13.86
N VAL A 16 1.06 -2.08 -14.32
CA VAL A 16 2.30 -1.37 -14.69
C VAL A 16 2.51 -1.50 -16.19
N GLU A 17 2.64 -0.34 -16.85
CA GLU A 17 2.84 -0.30 -18.30
C GLU A 17 4.17 -1.00 -18.66
N GLY A 18 4.09 -1.98 -19.56
CA GLY A 18 5.25 -2.75 -20.01
C GLY A 18 5.56 -4.00 -19.16
N GLU A 19 4.78 -4.29 -18.12
CA GLU A 19 4.89 -5.52 -17.34
C GLU A 19 3.62 -6.38 -17.45
N GLU A 20 3.80 -7.71 -17.48
CA GLU A 20 2.69 -8.65 -17.39
C GLU A 20 2.32 -8.89 -15.91
N GLY A 21 1.38 -8.10 -15.39
CA GLY A 21 0.79 -8.34 -14.06
C GLY A 21 0.42 -7.09 -13.28
N LEU A 22 0.03 -7.33 -12.03
CA LEU A 22 -0.28 -6.28 -11.06
C LEU A 22 0.86 -6.13 -10.06
N GLN A 23 1.23 -4.90 -9.76
CA GLN A 23 2.12 -4.57 -8.66
C GLN A 23 1.34 -4.11 -7.43
N LEU A 24 1.88 -4.40 -6.25
CA LEU A 24 1.29 -4.03 -4.97
C LEU A 24 2.05 -2.84 -4.36
N ILE A 25 1.37 -1.70 -4.22
CA ILE A 25 1.89 -0.52 -3.53
C ILE A 25 1.31 -0.46 -2.13
N TRP A 26 2.19 -0.25 -1.14
CA TRP A 26 1.82 -0.04 0.26
C TRP A 26 1.92 1.45 0.61
N SER A 27 0.83 2.01 1.11
CA SER A 27 0.72 3.43 1.45
C SER A 27 0.42 3.60 2.93
N ARG A 28 1.09 4.57 3.57
CA ARG A 28 0.79 5.02 4.93
C ARG A 28 0.25 6.45 4.86
N PRO A 29 -0.87 6.76 5.53
CA PRO A 29 -1.27 8.15 5.71
C PRO A 29 -0.18 8.85 6.52
N ASN A 30 0.41 9.90 5.94
CA ASN A 30 1.45 10.70 6.59
C ASN A 30 0.78 11.52 7.71
N ARG A 31 0.66 10.93 8.90
CA ARG A 31 0.26 11.64 10.12
C ARG A 31 1.54 12.15 10.78
N ASP A 32 2.20 13.11 10.12
CA ASP A 32 3.07 14.06 10.81
C ASP A 32 2.19 15.24 11.26
#